data_AF-A0A2E6HX35-F1
#
_entry.id   AF-A0A2E6HX35-F1
#
_cell.length_a   1.000
_cell.length_b   1.000
_cell.length_c   1.000
_cell.angle_alpha   90.00
_cell.angle_beta   90.00
_cell.angle_gamma   90.00
#
_symmetry.space_group_name_H-M   'P 1'
#
loop_
_entity.id
_entity.type
_entity.pdbx_description
1 polymer ?
#
loop_
_entity_poly.entity_id
_entity_poly.type
_entity_poly.pdbx_seq_one_letter_code
_entity_poly.pdbx_strand_id
1 'polypeptide(L)'
;MRNRFLKRATVEIEEHDVSKELFLGIMMLMLTLGIMILNVSQPVWRVHHHDPDEGDAVLIYTSRGIGVSVDGRNVRRMLRLGEYRTIVDGLVAQPERNLHLFLKGGSRERMVNDAAYADSLLSTSTSGEKVRPAVFVHMW
;
A
#
# COMPACT_ATOMS: atom_id res chain seq x y z
N MET A 1 13.33 -61.14 -24.60
CA MET A 1 13.88 -59.84 -24.14
C MET A 1 12.97 -58.62 -24.37
N ARG A 2 12.05 -58.63 -25.36
CA ARG A 2 11.23 -57.45 -25.74
C ARG A 2 10.18 -56.97 -24.71
N ASN A 3 9.65 -57.84 -23.85
CA ASN A 3 8.63 -57.47 -22.86
C ASN A 3 9.15 -56.75 -21.60
N ARG A 4 10.46 -56.80 -21.32
CA ARG A 4 11.04 -56.20 -20.11
C ARG A 4 11.35 -54.71 -20.30
N PHE A 5 11.66 -54.29 -21.53
CA PHE A 5 11.92 -52.90 -21.89
C PHE A 5 10.64 -52.07 -22.00
N LEU A 6 9.57 -52.64 -22.58
CA LEU A 6 8.27 -51.95 -22.68
C LEU A 6 7.66 -51.67 -21.30
N LYS A 7 7.74 -52.63 -20.36
CA LYS A 7 7.28 -52.42 -18.97
C LYS A 7 8.07 -51.35 -18.22
N ARG A 8 9.37 -51.20 -18.50
CA ARG A 8 10.22 -50.21 -17.85
C ARG A 8 9.94 -48.80 -18.35
N ALA A 9 9.73 -48.65 -19.66
CA ALA A 9 9.37 -47.38 -20.28
C ALA A 9 7.99 -46.86 -19.84
N THR A 10 6.98 -47.72 -19.72
CA THR A 10 5.65 -47.29 -19.22
C THR A 10 5.67 -46.87 -17.75
N VAL A 11 6.47 -47.53 -16.91
CA VAL A 11 6.60 -47.18 -15.48
C VAL A 11 7.40 -45.87 -15.31
N GLU A 12 8.45 -45.65 -16.12
CA GLU A 12 9.20 -44.38 -16.13
C GLU A 12 8.37 -43.19 -16.63
N ILE A 13 7.40 -43.40 -17.52
CA ILE A 13 6.53 -42.32 -18.03
C ILE A 13 5.45 -41.97 -16.99
N GLU A 14 4.85 -42.95 -16.31
CA GLU A 14 3.82 -42.69 -15.29
C GLU A 14 4.36 -42.03 -14.00
N GLU A 15 5.55 -42.39 -13.53
CA GLU A 15 6.12 -41.78 -12.31
C GLU A 15 6.68 -40.36 -12.57
N HIS A 16 7.08 -40.04 -13.80
CA HIS A 16 7.80 -38.82 -14.09
C HIS A 16 6.89 -37.61 -14.39
N ASP A 17 5.61 -37.80 -14.71
CA ASP A 17 4.71 -36.69 -15.07
C ASP A 17 3.84 -36.22 -13.91
N VAL A 18 3.31 -37.12 -13.07
CA VAL A 18 2.42 -36.75 -11.96
C VAL A 18 3.10 -35.84 -10.94
N SER A 19 4.36 -36.12 -10.59
CA SER A 19 5.09 -35.28 -9.62
C SER A 19 5.48 -33.92 -10.19
N LYS A 20 5.71 -33.79 -11.50
CA LYS A 20 6.07 -32.50 -12.13
C LYS A 20 4.86 -31.61 -12.32
N GLU A 21 3.75 -32.19 -12.75
CA GLU A 21 2.48 -31.47 -12.88
C GLU A 21 1.97 -30.98 -11.52
N LEU A 22 2.09 -31.82 -10.48
CA LEU A 22 1.75 -31.42 -9.11
C LEU A 22 2.66 -30.29 -8.61
N PHE A 23 3.97 -30.37 -8.87
CA PHE A 23 4.91 -29.32 -8.47
C PHE A 23 4.64 -28.00 -9.20
N LEU A 24 4.39 -28.06 -10.51
CA LEU A 24 4.01 -26.89 -11.31
C LEU A 24 2.68 -26.30 -10.84
N GLY A 25 1.70 -27.15 -10.53
CA GLY A 25 0.41 -26.74 -9.96
C GLY A 25 0.59 -26.00 -8.64
N ILE A 26 1.39 -26.52 -7.72
CA ILE A 26 1.71 -25.86 -6.45
C ILE A 26 2.44 -24.53 -6.67
N MET A 27 3.42 -24.49 -7.59
CA MET A 27 4.13 -23.25 -7.94
C MET A 27 3.19 -22.18 -8.48
N MET A 28 2.28 -22.54 -9.40
CA MET A 28 1.28 -21.62 -9.93
C MET A 28 0.35 -21.13 -8.83
N LEU A 29 -0.10 -22.03 -7.94
CA LEU A 29 -1.00 -21.71 -6.84
C LEU A 29 -0.33 -20.74 -5.85
N MET A 30 0.92 -20.98 -5.48
CA MET A 30 1.73 -20.08 -4.65
C MET A 30 1.94 -18.72 -5.31
N LEU A 31 2.20 -18.67 -6.62
CA LEU A 31 2.35 -17.42 -7.36
C LEU A 31 1.04 -16.62 -7.37
N THR A 32 -0.10 -17.26 -7.69
CA THR A 32 -1.41 -16.61 -7.66
C THR A 32 -1.79 -16.15 -6.26
N LEU A 33 -1.48 -16.93 -5.23
CA LEU A 33 -1.71 -16.54 -3.85
C LEU A 33 -0.85 -15.33 -3.47
N GLY A 34 0.42 -15.30 -3.88
CA GLY A 34 1.31 -14.16 -3.67
C GLY A 34 0.78 -12.89 -4.33
N ILE A 35 0.36 -12.97 -5.60
CA ILE A 35 -0.22 -11.83 -6.32
C ILE A 35 -1.55 -11.39 -5.68
N MET A 36 -2.40 -12.33 -5.27
CA MET A 36 -3.65 -12.03 -4.56
C MET A 36 -3.37 -11.33 -3.23
N ILE A 37 -2.42 -11.82 -2.44
CA ILE A 37 -2.01 -11.19 -1.19
C ILE A 37 -1.48 -9.78 -1.47
N LEU A 38 -0.62 -9.59 -2.47
CA LEU A 38 -0.09 -8.26 -2.81
C LEU A 38 -1.17 -7.29 -3.30
N ASN A 39 -2.18 -7.78 -4.02
CA ASN A 39 -3.31 -6.97 -4.48
C ASN A 39 -4.34 -6.65 -3.38
N VAL A 40 -4.50 -7.56 -2.40
CA VAL A 40 -5.45 -7.41 -1.29
C VAL A 40 -4.81 -6.74 -0.07
N SER A 41 -3.49 -6.86 0.09
CA SER A 41 -2.75 -6.14 1.11
C SER A 41 -2.86 -4.66 0.78
N GLN A 42 -3.74 -3.96 1.52
CA GLN A 42 -3.71 -2.51 1.55
C GLN A 42 -2.27 -2.08 1.85
N PRO A 43 -1.80 -0.93 1.32
CA PRO A 43 -0.49 -0.42 1.67
C PRO A 43 -0.36 -0.47 3.18
N VAL A 44 0.74 -1.02 3.70
CA VAL A 44 0.98 -1.07 5.15
C VAL A 44 1.32 0.36 5.57
N TRP A 45 0.29 1.21 5.65
CA TRP A 45 0.36 2.47 6.35
C TRP A 45 0.86 2.14 7.74
N ARG A 46 1.81 2.91 8.24
CA ARG A 46 2.18 2.82 9.64
C ARG A 46 0.95 3.25 10.43
N VAL A 47 0.09 2.29 10.79
CA VAL A 47 -0.96 2.45 11.81
C VAL A 47 -0.27 2.48 13.18
N HIS A 48 0.71 3.37 13.31
CA HIS A 48 1.25 3.76 14.58
C HIS A 48 0.48 5.01 14.99
N HIS A 49 0.00 5.03 16.22
CA HIS A 49 -0.54 6.24 16.86
C HIS A 49 0.63 7.21 17.10
N HIS A 50 1.18 7.77 16.02
CA HIS A 50 2.12 8.87 16.09
C HIS A 50 1.29 10.14 16.08
N ASP A 51 1.31 10.87 17.20
CA ASP A 51 0.73 12.19 17.24
C ASP A 51 1.49 13.12 16.29
N PRO A 52 0.84 14.10 15.64
CA PRO A 52 1.54 15.02 14.74
C PRO A 52 2.56 15.86 15.51
N ASP A 53 3.77 16.01 14.95
CA ASP A 53 4.77 16.94 15.47
C ASP A 53 4.53 18.36 14.96
N GLU A 54 5.16 19.33 15.61
CA GLU A 54 5.07 20.73 15.18
C GLU A 54 5.70 20.90 13.80
N GLY A 55 4.88 21.32 12.83
CA GLY A 55 5.28 21.44 11.44
C GLY A 55 4.74 20.33 10.56
N ASP A 56 4.20 19.23 11.07
CA ASP A 56 3.60 18.20 10.23
C ASP A 56 2.36 18.72 9.47
N ALA A 57 2.11 18.13 8.31
CA ALA A 57 0.90 18.40 7.56
C ALA A 57 -0.24 17.55 8.13
N VAL A 58 -1.23 18.18 8.74
CA VAL A 58 -2.36 17.48 9.34
C VAL A 58 -3.65 17.79 8.60
N LEU A 59 -4.31 16.75 8.08
CA LEU A 59 -5.56 16.83 7.36
C LEU A 59 -6.65 16.04 8.09
N ILE A 60 -7.84 16.64 8.20
CA ILE A 60 -9.03 16.01 8.79
C ILE A 60 -10.08 15.84 7.72
N TYR A 61 -10.53 14.60 7.53
CA TYR A 61 -11.70 14.24 6.73
C TYR A 61 -12.95 14.40 7.58
N THR A 62 -13.91 15.16 7.06
CA THR A 62 -15.21 15.42 7.68
C THR A 62 -16.33 15.17 6.68
N SER A 63 -17.58 15.14 7.14
CA SER A 63 -18.75 15.06 6.25
C SER A 63 -18.87 16.25 5.28
N ARG A 64 -18.26 17.39 5.59
CA ARG A 64 -18.26 18.60 4.75
C ARG A 64 -17.10 18.64 3.76
N GLY A 65 -16.15 17.71 3.85
CA GLY A 65 -14.93 17.67 3.04
C GLY A 65 -13.66 17.59 3.88
N ILE A 66 -12.52 17.92 3.26
CA ILE A 66 -11.20 17.84 3.89
C ILE A 66 -10.82 19.21 4.46
N GLY A 67 -10.28 19.24 5.68
CA GLY A 67 -9.79 20.44 6.33
C GLY A 67 -8.35 20.29 6.80
N VAL A 68 -7.63 21.41 6.88
CA VAL A 68 -6.31 21.49 7.52
C VAL A 68 -6.49 21.64 9.03
N SER A 69 -5.66 20.95 9.78
CA SER A 69 -5.56 21.03 11.24
C SER A 69 -4.11 21.24 11.67
N VAL A 70 -3.92 21.53 12.94
CA VAL A 70 -2.60 21.58 13.58
C VAL A 70 -2.36 20.27 14.35
N ASP A 71 -3.41 19.71 14.94
CA ASP A 71 -3.34 18.65 15.95
C ASP A 71 -4.27 17.45 15.64
N GLY A 72 -4.99 17.50 14.53
CA GLY A 72 -5.99 16.49 14.19
C GLY A 72 -7.28 16.60 15.01
N ARG A 73 -7.40 17.60 15.90
CA ARG A 73 -8.59 17.80 16.74
C ARG A 73 -9.61 18.69 16.07
N ASN A 74 -9.17 19.89 15.67
CA ASN A 74 -10.04 20.93 15.14
C ASN A 74 -9.67 21.29 13.70
N VAL A 75 -10.68 21.53 12.85
CA VAL A 75 -10.47 22.05 11.51
C VAL A 75 -10.21 23.55 11.59
N ARG A 76 -9.03 23.98 11.15
CA ARG A 76 -8.68 25.41 11.04
C ARG A 76 -9.28 26.03 9.79
N ARG A 77 -9.23 25.30 8.67
CA ARG A 77 -9.72 25.77 7.36
C ARG A 77 -10.03 24.57 6.45
N MET A 78 -11.10 24.66 5.68
CA MET A 78 -11.39 23.67 4.62
C MET A 78 -10.44 23.82 3.43
N LEU A 79 -10.04 22.70 2.82
CA LEU A 79 -9.28 22.72 1.57
C LEU A 79 -10.18 23.10 0.39
N ARG A 80 -9.59 23.84 -0.54
CA ARG A 80 -10.12 24.09 -1.88
C ARG A 80 -9.74 22.93 -2.80
N LEU A 81 -10.37 22.89 -3.96
CA LEU A 81 -10.03 21.91 -4.98
C LEU A 81 -8.55 22.03 -5.36
N GLY A 82 -7.84 20.90 -5.45
CA GLY A 82 -6.43 20.85 -5.82
C GLY A 82 -5.42 21.16 -4.70
N GLU A 83 -5.82 21.84 -3.61
CA GLU A 83 -4.90 22.17 -2.51
C GLU A 83 -4.29 20.92 -1.85
N TYR A 84 -5.00 19.80 -1.85
CA TYR A 84 -4.47 18.53 -1.36
C TYR A 84 -3.17 18.15 -2.09
N ARG A 85 -3.18 18.21 -3.43
CA ARG A 85 -2.01 17.88 -4.24
C ARG A 85 -0.87 18.85 -3.97
N THR A 86 -1.16 20.15 -3.91
CA THR A 86 -0.15 21.17 -3.58
C THR A 86 0.53 20.92 -2.24
N ILE A 87 -0.21 20.47 -1.22
CA ILE A 87 0.37 20.11 0.08
C ILE A 87 1.29 18.89 -0.06
N VAL A 88 0.81 17.82 -0.69
CA VAL A 88 1.58 16.57 -0.86
C VAL A 88 2.85 16.82 -1.69
N ASP A 89 2.75 17.55 -2.79
CA ASP A 89 3.89 17.91 -3.64
C ASP A 89 4.92 18.76 -2.87
N GLY A 90 4.44 19.66 -1.99
CA GLY A 90 5.29 20.46 -1.13
C GLY A 90 6.03 19.65 -0.05
N LEU A 91 5.50 18.51 0.36
CA LEU A 91 6.14 17.59 1.32
C LEU A 91 7.29 16.81 0.67
N VAL A 92 7.28 16.59 -0.64
CA VAL A 92 8.41 15.95 -1.36
C VAL A 92 9.70 16.75 -1.16
N ALA A 93 9.61 18.08 -1.08
CA ALA A 93 10.74 18.97 -0.82
C ALA A 93 11.13 19.08 0.67
N GLN A 94 10.37 18.46 1.58
CA GLN A 94 10.53 18.60 3.03
C GLN A 94 10.56 17.21 3.72
N PRO A 95 11.72 16.52 3.67
CA PRO A 95 11.91 15.16 4.19
C PRO A 95 11.39 14.89 5.60
N GLU A 96 11.53 15.89 6.46
CA GLU A 96 11.33 15.79 7.91
C GLU A 96 9.89 16.02 8.33
N ARG A 97 9.00 16.37 7.39
CA ARG A 97 7.60 16.71 7.68
C ARG A 97 6.68 15.57 7.27
N ASN A 98 5.99 14.99 8.24
CA ASN A 98 5.07 13.89 7.99
C ASN A 98 3.68 14.38 7.58
N LEU A 99 2.91 13.48 6.99
CA LEU A 99 1.50 13.70 6.65
C LEU A 99 0.61 12.88 7.58
N HIS A 100 -0.30 13.52 8.28
CA HIS A 100 -1.27 12.87 9.16
C HIS A 100 -2.68 13.07 8.60
N LEU A 101 -3.39 11.97 8.35
CA LEU A 101 -4.76 11.94 7.84
C LEU A 101 -5.69 11.42 8.92
N PHE A 102 -6.61 12.26 9.40
CA PHE A 102 -7.60 11.91 10.42
C PHE A 102 -8.98 11.73 9.81
N LEU A 103 -9.58 10.56 10.00
CA LEU A 103 -10.98 10.33 9.66
C LEU A 103 -11.87 10.74 10.84
N LYS A 104 -12.60 11.84 10.71
CA LYS A 104 -13.62 12.28 11.68
C LYS A 104 -15.02 12.36 11.08
N GLY A 105 -15.20 11.72 9.92
CA GLY A 105 -16.42 11.72 9.12
C GLY A 105 -16.11 11.78 7.64
N GLY A 106 -17.14 11.65 6.80
CA GLY A 106 -16.97 11.59 5.35
C GLY A 106 -16.57 10.19 4.86
N SER A 107 -15.85 10.12 3.74
CA SER A 107 -15.54 8.86 3.06
C SER A 107 -14.18 8.30 3.47
N ARG A 108 -14.20 7.13 4.11
CA ARG A 108 -12.99 6.33 4.40
C ARG A 108 -12.25 5.95 3.12
N GLU A 109 -12.98 5.52 2.09
CA GLU A 109 -12.41 5.13 0.80
C GLU A 109 -11.62 6.27 0.18
N ARG A 110 -12.18 7.48 0.19
CA ARG A 110 -11.50 8.67 -0.29
C ARG A 110 -10.20 8.92 0.47
N MET A 111 -10.22 8.86 1.80
CA MET A 111 -9.01 9.05 2.62
C MET A 111 -7.95 8.00 2.29
N VAL A 112 -8.33 6.73 2.12
CA VAL A 112 -7.39 5.66 1.78
C VAL A 112 -6.76 5.88 0.40
N ASN A 113 -7.55 6.33 -0.59
CA ASN A 113 -7.04 6.65 -1.92
C ASN A 113 -6.09 7.85 -1.90
N ASP A 114 -6.45 8.90 -1.15
CA ASP A 114 -5.62 10.08 -0.97
C ASP A 114 -4.31 9.71 -0.25
N ALA A 115 -4.38 8.86 0.78
CA ALA A 115 -3.21 8.28 1.44
C ALA A 115 -2.33 7.58 0.40
N ALA A 116 -2.87 6.62 -0.35
CA ALA A 116 -2.16 5.82 -1.36
C ALA A 116 -1.42 6.69 -2.37
N TYR A 117 -2.07 7.75 -2.82
CA TYR A 117 -1.45 8.77 -3.66
C TYR A 117 -0.26 9.44 -2.97
N ALA A 118 -0.40 9.90 -1.72
CA ALA A 118 0.69 10.54 -1.00
C ALA A 118 1.87 9.60 -0.76
N ASP A 119 1.66 8.35 -0.33
CA ASP A 119 2.76 7.40 -0.12
C ASP A 119 3.53 7.10 -1.41
N SER A 120 2.81 6.98 -2.53
CA SER A 120 3.46 6.77 -3.83
C SER A 120 4.41 7.92 -4.18
N LEU A 121 4.07 9.17 -3.83
CA LEU A 121 4.89 10.35 -4.10
C LEU A 121 5.99 10.56 -3.06
N LEU A 122 5.71 10.29 -1.80
CA LEU A 122 6.63 10.52 -0.69
C LEU A 122 7.64 9.38 -0.51
N SER A 123 7.56 8.33 -1.33
CA SER A 123 8.50 7.21 -1.33
C SER A 123 9.85 7.50 -1.99
N THR A 124 9.93 8.53 -2.84
CA THR A 124 11.09 8.79 -3.72
C THR A 124 11.31 10.29 -3.89
N SER A 125 12.52 10.80 -3.64
CA SER A 125 12.84 12.20 -3.95
C SER A 125 13.02 12.42 -5.46
N THR A 126 13.05 13.69 -5.88
CA THR A 126 13.39 14.10 -7.24
C THR A 126 14.82 13.73 -7.66
N SER A 127 15.70 13.38 -6.72
CA SER A 127 17.06 12.88 -6.95
C SER A 127 17.16 11.34 -6.92
N GLY A 128 16.06 10.63 -6.66
CA GLY A 128 16.04 9.16 -6.52
C GLY A 128 16.51 8.66 -5.15
N GLU A 129 16.77 9.56 -4.19
CA GLU A 129 17.10 9.19 -2.82
C GLU A 129 15.83 8.82 -2.03
N LYS A 130 15.99 7.87 -1.09
CA LYS A 130 14.90 7.40 -0.25
C LYS A 130 14.62 8.41 0.86
N VAL A 131 13.85 9.43 0.53
CA VAL A 131 13.32 10.41 1.47
C VAL A 131 12.05 9.79 2.08
N ARG A 132 11.83 9.93 3.40
CA ARG A 132 10.72 9.24 4.07
C ARG A 132 9.87 10.17 4.92
N PRO A 133 9.15 11.14 4.32
CA PRO A 133 7.99 11.73 4.99
C PRO A 133 6.97 10.59 5.15
N ALA A 134 6.67 10.22 6.40
CA ALA A 134 5.73 9.15 6.67
C ALA A 134 4.29 9.65 6.49
N VAL A 135 3.43 8.79 5.96
CA VAL A 135 1.99 9.01 5.94
C VAL A 135 1.34 8.19 7.05
N PHE A 136 0.71 8.88 7.99
CA PHE A 136 -0.02 8.29 9.11
C PHE A 136 -1.53 8.42 8.88
N VAL A 137 -2.26 7.33 9.07
CA VAL A 137 -3.71 7.28 8.91
C VAL A 137 -4.36 6.96 10.24
N HIS A 138 -5.25 7.84 10.67
CA HIS A 138 -5.93 7.80 11.97
C HIS A 138 -7.42 7.53 11.73
N MET A 139 -7.84 6.29 11.94
CA MET A 139 -9.24 5.84 11.82
C MET A 139 -9.79 5.61 13.23
N TRP A 140 -10.53 6.58 13.75
CA TRP A 140 -11.19 6.50 15.06
C TRP A 140 -12.68 6.22 14.88
#